data_AF-A0A067GV75-F1
#
_entry.id   AF-A0A067GV75-F1
#
_cell.length_a   1.000
_cell.length_b   1.000
_cell.length_c   1.000
_cell.angle_alpha   90.00
_cell.angle_beta   90.00
_cell.angle_gamma   90.00
#
_symmetry.space_group_name_H-M   'P 1'
#
loop_
_entity.id
_entity.type
_entity.pdbx_description
1 polymer ?
#
loop_
_entity_poly.entity_id
_entity_poly.type
_entity_poly.pdbx_seq_one_letter_code
_entity_poly.pdbx_strand_id
1 'polypeptide(L)'
;MSWNKASNLLFVESPAGVGWSYSNTTSDYNCGDASTARDMHVFMMNWYEKFPEFKSRELFLTGESYAGHYIPQLADVLLDHNAHSKGFKFNIKGVAIGNPLLRLDQDVPAIYEFFWSHGMISDEIGLTIMSDCDFDDYVSGTSHNMTNSCIEAITEANKIVGDYINNYDVILDVCYPTIVEQELRLRKMATKMSVGVDVCMTLERFFYLNLPEVQKALHANRTNLPYGWSMCSGVLNYSDTDSNINILPVLKRIIQNGIPVWVFSGDQDSVVPLLGSRTLIRELARDLNFEVTVPYGAWFHKQQ
;
A
#
# COMPACT_ATOMS: atom_id res chain seq x y z
N MET A 1 7.52 15.29 10.00
CA MET A 1 7.80 16.39 9.03
C MET A 1 6.86 16.16 7.85
N SER A 2 6.13 17.18 7.37
CA SER A 2 5.21 16.98 6.25
C SER A 2 5.96 17.07 4.91
N TRP A 3 5.63 16.18 3.96
CA TRP A 3 6.25 16.14 2.62
C TRP A 3 5.97 17.41 1.81
N ASN A 4 4.89 18.13 2.10
CA ASN A 4 4.57 19.40 1.43
C ASN A 4 5.57 20.53 1.72
N LYS A 5 6.53 20.33 2.63
CA LYS A 5 7.67 21.25 2.82
C LYS A 5 8.69 21.20 1.69
N ALA A 6 8.72 20.12 0.92
CA ALA A 6 9.67 19.91 -0.17
C ALA A 6 8.97 19.71 -1.53
N SER A 7 7.65 19.51 -1.57
CA SER A 7 6.90 19.21 -2.79
C SER A 7 5.48 19.78 -2.78
N ASN A 8 4.86 19.82 -3.96
CA ASN A 8 3.41 19.94 -4.06
C ASN A 8 2.83 18.53 -4.06
N LEU A 9 1.91 18.24 -3.14
CA LEU A 9 1.31 16.92 -3.00
C LEU A 9 -0.07 16.91 -3.66
N LEU A 10 -0.30 15.90 -4.50
CA LEU A 10 -1.61 15.59 -5.07
C LEU A 10 -2.04 14.21 -4.55
N PHE A 11 -3.08 14.20 -3.72
CA PHE A 11 -3.72 12.98 -3.25
C PHE A 11 -4.93 12.69 -4.14
N VAL A 12 -5.01 11.47 -4.66
CA VAL A 12 -6.08 11.05 -5.56
C VAL A 12 -6.75 9.81 -4.98
N GLU A 13 -8.05 9.89 -4.76
CA GLU A 13 -8.86 8.73 -4.39
C GLU A 13 -9.19 7.97 -5.67
N SER A 14 -8.70 6.74 -5.79
CA SER A 14 -8.80 5.92 -7.00
C SER A 14 -8.83 4.45 -6.61
N PRO A 15 -9.60 3.59 -7.30
CA PRO A 15 -10.49 3.87 -8.45
C PRO A 15 -11.83 4.54 -8.08
N ALA A 16 -12.73 4.70 -9.06
CA ALA A 16 -14.10 5.16 -8.83
C ALA A 16 -14.83 4.25 -7.83
N GLY A 17 -15.33 4.82 -6.73
CA GLY A 17 -15.88 4.09 -5.58
C GLY A 17 -15.02 4.17 -4.33
N VAL A 18 -13.76 4.64 -4.44
CA VAL A 18 -12.90 4.94 -3.28
C VAL A 18 -13.18 6.35 -2.76
N GLY A 19 -13.41 6.47 -1.46
CA GLY A 19 -13.63 7.75 -0.79
C GLY A 19 -14.81 8.52 -1.38
N TRP A 20 -14.53 9.66 -2.02
CA TRP A 20 -15.52 10.47 -2.75
C TRP A 20 -15.46 10.33 -4.27
N SER A 21 -14.53 9.55 -4.82
CA SER A 21 -14.50 9.26 -6.25
C SER A 21 -15.68 8.36 -6.61
N TYR A 22 -16.38 8.68 -7.71
CA TYR A 22 -17.60 7.96 -8.11
C TYR A 22 -17.75 7.92 -9.63
N SER A 23 -18.58 6.97 -10.08
CA SER A 23 -19.10 6.94 -11.45
C SER A 23 -20.62 6.82 -11.45
N ASN A 24 -21.27 7.39 -12.46
CA ASN A 24 -22.69 7.19 -12.73
C ASN A 24 -22.97 5.86 -13.45
N THR A 25 -21.93 5.17 -13.92
CA THR A 25 -22.04 3.90 -14.64
C THR A 25 -21.73 2.75 -13.70
N THR A 26 -22.70 1.87 -13.46
CA THR A 26 -22.54 0.75 -12.52
C THR A 26 -21.42 -0.22 -12.91
N SER A 27 -21.12 -0.38 -14.20
CA SER A 27 -20.04 -1.26 -14.64
C SER A 27 -18.65 -0.81 -14.20
N ASP A 28 -18.45 0.49 -13.97
CA ASP A 28 -17.14 1.06 -13.63
C ASP A 28 -16.65 0.62 -12.23
N TYR A 29 -17.57 0.14 -11.38
CA TYR A 29 -17.25 -0.43 -10.07
C TYR A 29 -16.75 -1.88 -10.15
N ASN A 30 -16.84 -2.53 -11.33
CA ASN A 30 -16.15 -3.80 -11.61
C ASN A 30 -14.82 -3.47 -12.29
N CYS A 31 -13.75 -3.38 -11.50
CA CYS A 31 -12.49 -2.80 -11.94
C CYS A 31 -11.29 -3.63 -11.50
N GLY A 32 -10.14 -3.34 -12.09
CA GLY A 32 -8.86 -3.94 -11.74
C GLY A 32 -7.72 -2.96 -11.97
N ASP A 33 -6.49 -3.42 -11.78
CA ASP A 33 -5.27 -2.65 -11.86
C ASP A 33 -5.17 -1.94 -13.22
N ALA A 34 -5.43 -2.67 -14.31
CA ALA A 34 -5.31 -2.16 -15.66
C ALA A 34 -6.34 -1.06 -15.99
N SER A 35 -7.59 -1.19 -15.53
CA SER A 35 -8.59 -0.12 -15.70
C SER A 35 -8.26 1.07 -14.83
N THR A 36 -7.83 0.83 -13.58
CA THR A 36 -7.41 1.88 -12.63
C THR A 36 -6.26 2.71 -13.21
N ALA A 37 -5.24 2.08 -13.81
CA ALA A 37 -4.12 2.77 -14.43
C ALA A 37 -4.55 3.62 -15.65
N ARG A 38 -5.50 3.12 -16.47
CA ARG A 38 -6.06 3.89 -17.60
C ARG A 38 -6.85 5.10 -17.14
N ASP A 39 -7.70 4.94 -16.13
CA ASP A 39 -8.49 6.05 -15.58
C ASP A 39 -7.59 7.09 -14.92
N MET A 40 -6.53 6.66 -14.24
CA MET A 40 -5.51 7.55 -13.68
C MET A 40 -4.74 8.31 -14.76
N HIS A 41 -4.43 7.70 -15.91
CA HIS A 41 -3.85 8.42 -17.05
C HIS A 41 -4.78 9.53 -17.56
N VAL A 42 -6.07 9.22 -17.75
CA VAL A 42 -7.09 10.21 -18.16
C VAL A 42 -7.23 11.32 -17.12
N PHE A 43 -7.28 10.98 -15.83
CA PHE A 43 -7.29 11.93 -14.74
C PHE A 43 -6.08 12.87 -14.81
N MET A 44 -4.87 12.33 -14.98
CA MET A 44 -3.64 13.12 -15.03
C MET A 44 -3.63 14.07 -16.23
N MET A 45 -4.08 13.63 -17.41
CA MET A 45 -4.22 14.50 -18.59
C MET A 45 -5.16 15.67 -18.30
N ASN A 46 -6.35 15.39 -17.78
CA ASN A 46 -7.35 16.42 -17.43
C ASN A 46 -6.87 17.34 -16.32
N TRP A 47 -6.14 16.81 -15.33
CA TRP A 47 -5.58 17.60 -14.23
C TRP A 47 -4.56 18.60 -14.75
N TYR A 48 -3.66 18.21 -15.66
CA TYR A 48 -2.72 19.14 -16.27
C TYR A 48 -3.39 20.15 -17.21
N GLU A 49 -4.51 19.81 -17.85
CA GLU A 49 -5.31 20.81 -18.59
C GLU A 49 -5.93 21.86 -17.65
N LYS A 50 -6.42 21.42 -16.49
CA LYS A 50 -7.00 22.30 -15.47
C LYS A 50 -5.96 23.15 -14.76
N PHE A 51 -4.76 22.61 -14.53
CA PHE A 51 -3.65 23.23 -13.82
C PHE A 51 -2.37 23.27 -14.70
N PRO A 52 -2.38 24.03 -15.80
CA PRO A 52 -1.31 24.03 -16.79
C PRO A 52 0.06 24.49 -16.24
N GLU A 53 0.08 25.26 -15.16
CA GLU A 53 1.29 25.72 -14.47
C GLU A 53 2.15 24.58 -13.90
N PHE A 54 1.57 23.38 -13.74
CA PHE A 54 2.31 22.21 -13.29
C PHE A 54 2.92 21.38 -14.45
N LYS A 55 2.57 21.64 -15.71
CA LYS A 55 3.03 20.82 -16.86
C LYS A 55 4.55 20.74 -16.99
N SER A 56 5.28 21.76 -16.54
CA SER A 56 6.75 21.79 -16.57
C SER A 56 7.41 21.27 -15.29
N ARG A 57 6.64 21.01 -14.23
CA ARG A 57 7.14 20.52 -12.94
C ARG A 57 7.61 19.07 -13.08
N GLU A 58 8.55 18.70 -12.23
CA GLU A 58 8.96 17.31 -12.07
C GLU A 58 7.83 16.51 -11.40
N LEU A 59 7.50 15.37 -12.00
CA LEU A 59 6.48 14.46 -11.51
C LEU A 59 7.14 13.28 -10.82
N PHE A 60 6.79 13.07 -9.55
CA PHE A 60 7.14 11.88 -8.79
C PHE A 60 5.86 11.10 -8.52
N LEU A 61 5.88 9.80 -8.77
CA LEU A 61 4.75 8.90 -8.51
C LEU A 61 5.05 8.14 -7.23
N THR A 62 4.18 8.28 -6.22
CA THR A 62 4.42 7.70 -4.91
C THR A 62 3.19 7.01 -4.35
N GLY A 63 3.39 5.92 -3.63
CA GLY A 63 2.31 5.18 -2.99
C GLY A 63 2.82 4.19 -1.95
N GLU A 64 1.90 3.52 -1.26
CA GLU A 64 2.20 2.57 -0.20
C GLU A 64 1.36 1.28 -0.36
N SER A 65 1.83 0.16 0.18
CA SER A 65 1.10 -1.10 0.27
C SER A 65 0.70 -1.62 -1.12
N TYR A 66 -0.59 -1.80 -1.41
CA TYR A 66 -1.08 -2.22 -2.73
C TYR A 66 -0.76 -1.22 -3.84
N ALA A 67 -0.38 0.02 -3.52
CA ALA A 67 0.16 0.94 -4.51
C ALA A 67 1.53 0.48 -5.07
N GLY A 68 2.14 -0.56 -4.50
CA GLY A 68 3.18 -1.36 -5.16
C GLY A 68 2.73 -1.92 -6.51
N HIS A 69 1.44 -2.20 -6.72
CA HIS A 69 0.84 -2.51 -8.01
C HIS A 69 0.47 -1.24 -8.80
N TYR A 70 -0.22 -0.29 -8.15
CA TYR A 70 -0.77 0.88 -8.83
C TYR A 70 0.28 1.82 -9.42
N ILE A 71 1.32 2.13 -8.64
CA ILE A 71 2.30 3.15 -9.02
C ILE A 71 3.18 2.68 -10.18
N PRO A 72 3.73 1.45 -10.19
CA PRO A 72 4.46 0.95 -11.34
C PRO A 72 3.60 0.87 -12.60
N GLN A 73 2.36 0.37 -12.50
CA GLN A 73 1.47 0.29 -13.66
C GLN A 73 1.06 1.66 -14.19
N LEU A 74 0.81 2.64 -13.33
CA LEU A 74 0.59 4.02 -13.75
C LEU A 74 1.84 4.58 -14.44
N ALA A 75 3.01 4.43 -13.85
CA ALA A 75 4.27 4.87 -14.45
C ALA A 75 4.47 4.26 -15.85
N ASP A 76 4.15 2.97 -16.00
CA ASP A 76 4.24 2.22 -17.26
C ASP A 76 3.36 2.84 -18.36
N VAL A 77 2.10 3.13 -18.03
CA VAL A 77 1.11 3.78 -18.91
C VAL A 77 1.54 5.21 -19.26
N LEU A 78 2.07 5.99 -18.31
CA LEU A 78 2.56 7.34 -18.59
C LEU A 78 3.81 7.33 -19.48
N LEU A 79 4.70 6.35 -19.30
CA LEU A 79 5.87 6.15 -20.17
C LEU A 79 5.44 5.74 -21.59
N ASP A 80 4.46 4.85 -21.73
CA ASP A 80 3.87 4.50 -23.02
C ASP A 80 3.24 5.72 -23.70
N HIS A 81 2.49 6.54 -22.96
CA HIS A 81 1.98 7.81 -23.49
C HIS A 81 3.12 8.70 -24.00
N ASN A 82 4.20 8.85 -23.23
CA ASN A 82 5.35 9.66 -23.61
C ASN A 82 6.07 9.15 -24.87
N ALA A 83 6.12 7.84 -25.08
CA ALA A 83 6.72 7.22 -26.25
C ALA A 83 5.92 7.51 -27.53
N HIS A 84 4.59 7.54 -27.44
CA HIS A 84 3.70 7.69 -28.61
C HIS A 84 3.21 9.12 -28.83
N SER A 85 3.18 9.96 -27.79
CA SER A 85 2.69 11.34 -27.87
C SER A 85 3.69 12.26 -28.59
N LYS A 86 3.17 13.03 -29.56
CA LYS A 86 3.88 14.16 -30.18
C LYS A 86 3.66 15.48 -29.44
N GLY A 87 2.70 15.51 -28.52
CA GLY A 87 2.28 16.71 -27.78
C GLY A 87 2.86 16.72 -26.37
N PHE A 88 1.98 16.90 -25.39
CA PHE A 88 2.34 16.88 -23.98
C PHE A 88 2.94 15.53 -23.58
N LYS A 89 4.02 15.60 -22.79
CA LYS A 89 4.70 14.48 -22.18
C LYS A 89 4.82 14.73 -20.68
N PHE A 90 4.61 13.69 -19.89
CA PHE A 90 4.80 13.70 -18.45
C PHE A 90 6.29 13.78 -18.09
N ASN A 91 6.69 14.75 -17.29
CA ASN A 91 8.07 14.90 -16.82
C ASN A 91 8.35 14.01 -15.59
N ILE A 92 8.25 12.70 -15.76
CA ILE A 92 8.45 11.70 -14.69
C ILE A 92 9.92 11.72 -14.27
N LYS A 93 10.18 11.90 -12.97
CA LYS A 93 11.54 11.97 -12.39
C LYS A 93 11.84 10.90 -11.37
N GLY A 94 10.83 10.20 -10.87
CA GLY A 94 11.06 9.09 -9.96
C GLY A 94 9.77 8.40 -9.53
N VAL A 95 9.94 7.18 -9.07
CA VAL A 95 8.93 6.38 -8.42
C VAL A 95 9.40 6.10 -6.99
N ALA A 96 8.54 6.30 -5.99
CA ALA A 96 8.83 5.92 -4.61
C ALA A 96 7.68 5.11 -4.01
N ILE A 97 7.95 3.89 -3.56
CA ILE A 97 6.93 2.98 -3.05
C ILE A 97 7.29 2.48 -1.65
N GLY A 98 6.37 2.68 -0.71
CA GLY A 98 6.50 2.32 0.70
C GLY A 98 5.85 0.98 1.01
N ASN A 99 6.53 0.08 1.72
CA ASN A 99 6.01 -1.25 2.08
C ASN A 99 5.22 -1.91 0.92
N PRO A 100 5.82 -2.03 -0.29
CA PRO A 100 5.04 -2.35 -1.48
C PRO A 100 4.75 -3.84 -1.62
N LEU A 101 3.50 -4.20 -1.87
CA LEU A 101 3.17 -5.51 -2.41
C LEU A 101 3.66 -5.57 -3.87
N LEU A 102 4.45 -6.59 -4.20
CA LEU A 102 5.13 -6.69 -5.50
C LEU A 102 4.98 -8.08 -6.14
N ARG A 103 5.03 -9.16 -5.33
CA ARG A 103 4.87 -10.54 -5.79
C ARG A 103 4.50 -11.45 -4.62
N LEU A 104 3.32 -12.09 -4.69
CA LEU A 104 2.76 -12.82 -3.55
C LEU A 104 3.58 -14.04 -3.11
N ASP A 105 4.21 -14.76 -4.04
CA ASP A 105 5.08 -15.92 -3.76
C ASP A 105 6.27 -15.59 -2.84
N GLN A 106 6.67 -14.32 -2.75
CA GLN A 106 7.72 -13.84 -1.84
C GLN A 106 7.17 -13.00 -0.69
N ASP A 107 6.17 -12.16 -0.96
CA ASP A 107 5.63 -11.26 0.05
C ASP A 107 4.83 -12.03 1.12
N VAL A 108 4.11 -13.09 0.76
CA VAL A 108 3.31 -13.90 1.70
C VAL A 108 4.17 -14.71 2.67
N PRO A 109 5.16 -15.52 2.25
CA PRO A 109 6.02 -16.22 3.21
C PRO A 109 6.77 -15.25 4.13
N ALA A 110 7.12 -14.06 3.66
CA ALA A 110 7.77 -13.04 4.49
C ALA A 110 6.93 -12.60 5.69
N ILE A 111 5.59 -12.65 5.61
CA ILE A 111 4.68 -12.36 6.74
C ILE A 111 4.91 -13.36 7.87
N TYR A 112 4.94 -14.66 7.55
CA TYR A 112 5.07 -15.70 8.57
C TYR A 112 6.49 -15.80 9.12
N GLU A 113 7.51 -15.54 8.29
CA GLU A 113 8.88 -15.38 8.78
C GLU A 113 9.01 -14.17 9.72
N PHE A 114 8.31 -13.07 9.41
CA PHE A 114 8.24 -11.91 10.31
C PHE A 114 7.59 -12.28 11.65
N PHE A 115 6.42 -12.93 11.64
CA PHE A 115 5.74 -13.37 12.86
C PHE A 115 6.64 -14.24 13.74
N TRP A 116 7.32 -15.23 13.15
CA TRP A 116 8.23 -16.11 13.90
C TRP A 116 9.44 -15.35 14.45
N SER A 117 10.14 -14.58 13.62
CA SER A 117 11.35 -13.85 14.02
C SER A 117 11.09 -12.77 15.09
N HIS A 118 9.85 -12.28 15.20
CA HIS A 118 9.44 -11.30 16.21
C HIS A 118 8.75 -11.94 17.43
N GLY A 119 8.76 -13.28 17.53
CA GLY A 119 8.21 -14.00 18.67
C GLY A 119 6.68 -13.93 18.79
N MET A 120 5.99 -13.64 17.69
CA MET A 120 4.53 -13.54 17.64
C MET A 120 3.86 -14.91 17.55
N ILE A 121 4.57 -15.91 17.03
CA ILE A 121 4.14 -17.30 16.93
C ILE A 121 5.22 -18.24 17.47
N SER A 122 4.85 -19.49 17.82
CA SER A 122 5.80 -20.45 18.38
C SER A 122 6.76 -21.01 17.32
N ASP A 123 7.88 -21.57 17.78
CA ASP A 123 8.86 -22.23 16.90
C ASP A 123 8.23 -23.37 16.11
N GLU A 124 7.33 -24.14 16.71
CA GLU A 124 6.64 -25.24 16.03
C GLU A 124 5.81 -24.75 14.85
N ILE A 125 5.05 -23.67 15.03
CA ILE A 125 4.22 -23.09 13.96
C ILE A 125 5.10 -22.45 12.89
N GLY A 126 6.06 -21.62 13.30
CA GLY A 126 6.96 -20.93 12.36
C GLY A 126 7.76 -21.90 11.51
N LEU A 127 8.36 -22.93 12.12
CA LEU A 127 9.12 -23.95 11.40
C LEU A 127 8.21 -24.79 10.48
N THR A 128 7.01 -25.16 10.93
CA THR A 128 6.05 -25.90 10.08
C THR A 128 5.69 -25.08 8.84
N ILE A 129 5.42 -23.78 8.98
CA ILE A 129 5.13 -22.93 7.82
C ILE A 129 6.35 -22.84 6.90
N MET A 130 7.54 -22.60 7.44
CA MET A 130 8.75 -22.45 6.62
C MET A 130 9.21 -23.76 5.95
N SER A 131 8.85 -24.93 6.47
CA SER A 131 9.28 -26.23 5.90
C SER A 131 8.21 -26.92 5.06
N ASP A 132 6.94 -26.84 5.45
CA ASP A 132 5.87 -27.68 4.90
C ASP A 132 4.93 -26.91 3.96
N CYS A 133 5.00 -25.57 3.96
CA CYS A 133 4.25 -24.73 3.02
C CYS A 133 5.06 -24.49 1.75
N ASP A 134 4.43 -24.76 0.61
CA ASP A 134 4.92 -24.36 -0.71
C ASP A 134 4.22 -23.06 -1.13
N PHE A 135 5.02 -22.00 -1.31
CA PHE A 135 4.56 -20.68 -1.73
C PHE A 135 4.92 -20.35 -3.19
N ASP A 136 5.64 -21.22 -3.90
CA ASP A 136 6.14 -20.91 -5.24
C ASP A 136 5.00 -20.62 -6.24
N ASP A 137 3.87 -21.33 -6.09
CA ASP A 137 2.64 -21.13 -6.89
C ASP A 137 1.54 -20.36 -6.12
N TYR A 138 1.91 -19.54 -5.12
CA TYR A 138 0.93 -18.78 -4.34
C TYR A 138 0.25 -17.68 -5.17
N VAL A 139 -1.07 -17.71 -5.19
CA VAL A 139 -1.98 -16.81 -5.95
C VAL A 139 -3.31 -16.60 -5.23
N SER A 140 -3.66 -15.36 -4.94
CA SER A 140 -4.99 -14.97 -4.45
C SER A 140 -6.13 -15.49 -5.35
N GLY A 141 -7.23 -15.89 -4.70
CA GLY A 141 -8.51 -16.21 -5.37
C GLY A 141 -8.68 -17.66 -5.84
N THR A 142 -7.69 -18.55 -5.64
CA THR A 142 -7.82 -19.99 -5.94
C THR A 142 -7.33 -20.86 -4.80
N SER A 143 -7.81 -22.10 -4.72
CA SER A 143 -7.34 -23.06 -3.72
C SER A 143 -5.93 -23.53 -4.04
N HIS A 144 -4.96 -23.21 -3.18
CA HIS A 144 -3.60 -23.74 -3.27
C HIS A 144 -3.57 -25.23 -2.93
N ASN A 145 -2.68 -25.95 -3.61
CA ASN A 145 -2.36 -27.32 -3.24
C ASN A 145 -1.41 -27.32 -2.03
N MET A 146 -1.91 -26.83 -0.90
CA MET A 146 -1.18 -26.83 0.37
C MET A 146 -1.48 -28.10 1.16
N THR A 147 -0.49 -28.57 1.91
CA THR A 147 -0.70 -29.66 2.87
C THR A 147 -1.66 -29.21 3.99
N ASN A 148 -2.42 -30.14 4.56
CA ASN A 148 -3.27 -29.82 5.71
C ASN A 148 -2.45 -29.25 6.88
N SER A 149 -1.23 -29.77 7.09
CA SER A 149 -0.26 -29.26 8.08
C SER A 149 -0.01 -27.76 7.90
N CYS A 150 0.30 -27.35 6.66
CA CYS A 150 0.52 -25.95 6.32
C CYS A 150 -0.72 -25.08 6.56
N ILE A 151 -1.89 -25.54 6.10
CA ILE A 151 -3.15 -24.78 6.26
C ILE A 151 -3.49 -24.59 7.75
N GLU A 152 -3.34 -25.63 8.56
CA GLU A 152 -3.56 -25.57 10.01
C GLU A 152 -2.56 -24.62 10.68
N ALA A 153 -1.28 -24.70 10.33
CA ALA A 153 -0.25 -23.82 10.88
C ALA A 153 -0.48 -22.35 10.53
N ILE A 154 -0.82 -22.03 9.27
CA ILE A 154 -1.19 -20.67 8.83
C ILE A 154 -2.43 -20.18 9.58
N THR A 155 -3.44 -21.03 9.72
CA THR A 155 -4.68 -20.68 10.43
C THR A 155 -4.40 -20.36 11.90
N GLU A 156 -3.59 -21.18 12.57
CA GLU A 156 -3.23 -20.96 13.97
C GLU A 156 -2.33 -19.72 14.13
N ALA A 157 -1.39 -19.48 13.21
CA ALA A 157 -0.57 -18.27 13.20
C ALA A 157 -1.44 -17.00 13.15
N ASN A 158 -2.37 -16.93 12.19
CA ASN A 158 -3.29 -15.80 12.05
C ASN A 158 -4.20 -15.63 13.29
N LYS A 159 -4.64 -16.75 13.89
CA LYS A 159 -5.44 -16.73 15.13
C LYS A 159 -4.66 -16.23 16.33
N ILE A 160 -3.38 -16.60 16.47
CA ILE A 160 -2.52 -16.16 17.57
C ILE A 160 -2.28 -14.66 17.49
N VAL A 161 -1.96 -14.14 16.29
CA VAL A 161 -1.77 -12.70 16.08
C VAL A 161 -3.07 -11.95 16.34
N GLY A 162 -4.15 -12.39 15.69
CA GLY A 162 -5.51 -11.88 15.90
C GLY A 162 -5.64 -10.36 15.81
N ASP A 163 -6.67 -9.82 16.46
CA ASP A 163 -6.96 -8.38 16.48
C ASP A 163 -6.30 -7.64 17.68
N TYR A 164 -5.54 -8.36 18.51
CA TYR A 164 -4.90 -7.80 19.71
C TYR A 164 -3.50 -7.24 19.43
N ILE A 165 -2.98 -7.47 18.23
CA ILE A 165 -1.72 -6.93 17.74
C ILE A 165 -2.03 -6.08 16.52
N ASN A 166 -1.46 -4.88 16.46
CA ASN A 166 -1.54 -4.07 15.26
C ASN A 166 -0.59 -4.66 14.20
N ASN A 167 -1.14 -5.27 13.17
CA ASN A 167 -0.35 -5.90 12.10
C ASN A 167 0.43 -4.89 11.24
N TYR A 168 0.00 -3.64 11.15
CA TYR A 168 0.71 -2.60 10.40
C TYR A 168 1.89 -1.99 11.18
N ASP A 169 1.92 -2.16 12.50
CA ASP A 169 3.04 -1.78 13.36
C ASP A 169 2.99 -2.58 14.68
N VAL A 170 3.75 -3.67 14.73
CA VAL A 170 3.64 -4.69 15.80
C VAL A 170 4.08 -4.21 17.19
N ILE A 171 4.72 -3.04 17.29
CA ILE A 171 5.11 -2.43 18.57
C ILE A 171 4.13 -1.34 19.03
N LEU A 172 3.16 -0.95 18.19
CA LEU A 172 2.10 -0.03 18.58
C LEU A 172 0.99 -0.75 19.33
N ASP A 173 0.26 0.04 20.12
CA ASP A 173 -0.97 -0.41 20.77
C ASP A 173 -2.09 -0.59 19.73
N VAL A 174 -3.19 -1.22 20.15
CA VAL A 174 -4.41 -1.33 19.35
C VAL A 174 -5.42 -0.26 19.74
N CYS A 175 -6.24 0.17 18.79
CA CYS A 175 -7.34 1.07 19.12
C CYS A 175 -8.43 0.31 19.87
N TYR A 176 -8.65 0.64 21.15
CA TYR A 176 -9.66 -0.01 21.95
C TYR A 176 -11.07 0.48 21.59
N PRO A 177 -12.09 -0.41 21.61
CA PRO A 177 -13.48 0.01 21.51
C PRO A 177 -13.84 1.01 22.62
N THR A 178 -14.76 1.94 22.33
CA THR A 178 -15.15 3.02 23.26
C THR A 178 -15.60 2.52 24.63
N ILE A 179 -16.24 1.34 24.71
CA ILE A 179 -16.64 0.72 25.97
C ILE A 179 -15.42 0.27 26.81
N VAL A 180 -14.39 -0.26 26.16
CA VAL A 180 -13.14 -0.70 26.80
C VAL A 180 -12.35 0.53 27.26
N GLU A 181 -12.26 1.57 26.43
CA GLU A 181 -11.66 2.85 26.83
C GLU A 181 -12.37 3.46 28.04
N GLN A 182 -13.71 3.45 28.03
CA GLN A 182 -14.51 3.98 29.13
C GLN A 182 -14.25 3.20 30.41
N GLU A 183 -14.18 1.88 30.35
CA GLU A 183 -13.81 1.04 31.48
C GLU A 183 -12.37 1.32 31.97
N LEU A 184 -11.39 1.40 31.07
CA LEU A 184 -9.99 1.71 31.40
C LEU A 184 -9.84 3.09 32.06
N ARG A 185 -10.61 4.09 31.59
CA ARG A 185 -10.70 5.42 32.21
C ARG A 185 -11.34 5.36 33.59
N LEU A 186 -12.46 4.67 33.74
CA LEU A 186 -13.15 4.49 35.03
C LEU A 186 -12.29 3.77 36.06
N ARG A 187 -11.52 2.76 35.63
CA ARG A 187 -10.54 2.03 36.46
C ARG A 187 -9.25 2.82 36.72
N LYS A 188 -9.10 4.04 36.17
CA LYS A 188 -7.87 4.86 36.25
C LYS A 188 -6.61 4.13 35.77
N MET A 189 -6.76 3.19 34.83
CA MET A 189 -5.64 2.46 34.23
C MET A 189 -5.08 3.19 32.99
N ALA A 190 -5.91 4.00 32.32
CA ALA A 190 -5.48 4.88 31.24
C ALA A 190 -4.87 6.19 31.78
N THR A 191 -3.63 6.15 32.31
CA THR A 191 -2.98 7.32 32.95
C THR A 191 -2.03 8.11 32.06
N LYS A 192 -1.78 7.69 30.81
CA LYS A 192 -0.91 8.43 29.88
C LYS A 192 -1.56 8.52 28.51
N MET A 193 -1.73 9.75 28.02
CA MET A 193 -1.81 9.97 26.58
C MET A 193 -0.47 9.55 25.98
N SER A 194 -0.50 8.58 25.06
CA SER A 194 0.67 8.27 24.25
C SER A 194 1.07 9.52 23.49
N VAL A 195 2.35 9.92 23.58
CA VAL A 195 2.95 10.99 22.76
C VAL A 195 3.41 10.41 21.40
N GLY A 196 2.95 9.20 21.06
CA GLY A 196 3.26 8.46 19.84
C GLY A 196 2.21 8.61 18.74
N VAL A 197 2.23 7.67 17.79
CA VAL A 197 1.26 7.58 16.69
C VAL A 197 -0.13 7.28 17.24
N ASP A 198 -1.14 8.00 16.76
CA ASP A 198 -2.54 7.75 17.11
C ASP A 198 -3.06 6.50 16.39
N VAL A 199 -3.21 5.42 17.16
CA VAL A 199 -3.67 4.12 16.68
C VAL A 199 -5.17 4.11 16.34
N CYS A 200 -5.93 5.11 16.80
CA CYS A 200 -7.37 5.29 16.55
C CYS A 200 -7.67 6.25 15.39
N MET A 201 -6.65 6.78 14.73
CA MET A 201 -6.77 7.73 13.61
C MET A 201 -7.69 7.24 12.47
N THR A 202 -7.89 5.92 12.30
CA THR A 202 -8.86 5.38 11.33
C THR A 202 -10.30 5.81 11.63
N LEU A 203 -10.73 5.76 12.89
CA LEU A 203 -12.06 6.20 13.30
C LEU A 203 -12.20 7.72 13.17
N GLU A 204 -11.19 8.46 13.63
CA GLU A 204 -11.20 9.93 13.57
C GLU A 204 -11.29 10.44 12.13
N ARG A 205 -10.55 9.83 11.20
CA ARG A 205 -10.64 10.13 9.76
C ARG A 205 -12.03 9.88 9.21
N PHE A 206 -12.62 8.73 9.55
CA PHE A 206 -13.99 8.41 9.14
C PHE A 206 -14.99 9.47 9.62
N PHE A 207 -14.93 9.86 10.89
CA PHE A 207 -15.83 10.90 11.42
C PHE A 207 -15.59 12.25 10.75
N TYR A 208 -14.33 12.70 10.69
CA TYR A 208 -13.97 14.01 10.16
C TYR A 208 -14.38 14.18 8.69
N LEU A 209 -14.10 13.20 7.83
CA LEU A 209 -14.40 13.27 6.40
C LEU A 209 -15.90 13.04 6.09
N ASN A 210 -16.68 12.57 7.07
CA ASN A 210 -18.14 12.52 6.96
C ASN A 210 -18.87 13.75 7.52
N LEU A 211 -18.16 14.74 8.08
CA LEU A 211 -18.77 16.00 8.51
C LEU A 211 -19.24 16.83 7.28
N PRO A 212 -20.50 17.31 7.26
CA PRO A 212 -21.02 18.10 6.14
C PRO A 212 -20.21 19.36 5.84
N GLU A 213 -19.72 20.05 6.87
CA GLU A 213 -18.87 21.23 6.75
C GLU A 213 -17.51 20.93 6.12
N VAL A 214 -16.93 19.76 6.40
CA VAL A 214 -15.66 19.30 5.83
C VAL A 214 -15.85 18.94 4.36
N GLN A 215 -16.89 18.16 4.03
CA GLN A 215 -17.22 17.83 2.64
C GLN A 215 -17.47 19.09 1.81
N LYS A 216 -18.21 20.06 2.37
CA LYS A 216 -18.46 21.35 1.72
C LYS A 216 -17.15 22.12 1.46
N ALA A 217 -16.26 22.19 2.45
CA ALA A 217 -14.98 22.90 2.36
C ALA A 217 -14.03 22.26 1.33
N LEU A 218 -14.00 20.93 1.28
CA LEU A 218 -13.19 20.16 0.31
C LEU A 218 -13.85 20.04 -1.06
N HIS A 219 -15.05 20.59 -1.22
CA HIS A 219 -15.83 20.48 -2.44
C HIS A 219 -16.13 19.02 -2.85
N ALA A 220 -16.15 18.13 -1.86
CA ALA A 220 -16.40 16.71 -1.99
C ALA A 220 -17.90 16.38 -1.91
N ASN A 221 -18.25 15.12 -2.23
CA ASN A 221 -19.61 14.57 -2.15
C ASN A 221 -20.73 15.45 -2.76
N ARG A 222 -20.43 16.13 -3.88
CA ARG A 222 -21.38 17.08 -4.51
C ARG A 222 -22.61 16.42 -5.12
N THR A 223 -22.60 15.10 -5.28
CA THR A 223 -23.66 14.29 -5.89
C THR A 223 -24.55 13.58 -4.88
N ASN A 224 -24.31 13.75 -3.58
CA ASN A 224 -24.98 12.99 -2.51
C ASN A 224 -24.82 11.48 -2.71
N LEU A 225 -23.58 11.02 -2.62
CA LEU A 225 -23.25 9.59 -2.70
C LEU A 225 -24.11 8.79 -1.71
N PRO A 226 -24.57 7.58 -2.09
CA PRO A 226 -25.44 6.76 -1.25
C PRO A 226 -24.71 6.11 -0.07
N TYR A 227 -23.42 6.39 0.10
CA TYR A 227 -22.54 5.88 1.15
C TYR A 227 -21.71 7.01 1.75
N GLY A 228 -21.26 6.80 2.99
CA GLY A 228 -20.30 7.69 3.64
C GLY A 228 -18.88 7.46 3.13
N TRP A 229 -18.03 8.46 3.31
CA TRP A 229 -16.59 8.32 3.06
C TRP A 229 -16.01 7.22 3.97
N SER A 230 -15.15 6.37 3.43
CA SER A 230 -14.42 5.35 4.18
C SER A 230 -13.01 5.15 3.59
N MET A 231 -12.07 4.68 4.41
CA MET A 231 -10.68 4.48 4.00
C MET A 231 -10.53 3.40 2.92
N CYS A 232 -11.28 2.30 3.05
CA CYS A 232 -11.34 1.22 2.07
C CYS A 232 -12.77 1.06 1.58
N SER A 233 -12.95 0.96 0.26
CA SER A 233 -14.28 0.90 -0.34
C SER A 233 -14.93 -0.46 -0.18
N GLY A 234 -16.20 -0.47 0.25
CA GLY A 234 -17.06 -1.65 0.24
C GLY A 234 -18.01 -1.73 -0.97
N VAL A 235 -17.90 -0.81 -1.92
CA VAL A 235 -18.78 -0.76 -3.11
C VAL A 235 -18.11 -1.25 -4.39
N LEU A 236 -16.79 -1.43 -4.36
CA LEU A 236 -16.00 -1.93 -5.46
C LEU A 236 -16.09 -3.45 -5.54
N ASN A 237 -16.22 -3.96 -6.77
CA ASN A 237 -15.93 -5.34 -7.11
C ASN A 237 -14.56 -5.34 -7.80
N TYR A 238 -13.50 -5.37 -7.01
CA TYR A 238 -12.13 -5.33 -7.51
C TYR A 238 -11.69 -6.73 -7.95
N SER A 239 -10.84 -6.83 -8.98
CA SER A 239 -10.29 -8.09 -9.47
C SER A 239 -9.53 -8.84 -8.36
N ASP A 240 -10.00 -10.04 -8.01
CA ASP A 240 -9.37 -10.90 -6.99
C ASP A 240 -8.02 -11.49 -7.42
N THR A 241 -7.71 -11.42 -8.72
CA THR A 241 -6.51 -12.01 -9.32
C THR A 241 -5.41 -11.02 -9.62
N ASP A 242 -5.66 -9.70 -9.51
CA ASP A 242 -4.67 -8.69 -9.89
C ASP A 242 -3.49 -8.63 -8.92
N SER A 243 -3.71 -9.02 -7.66
CA SER A 243 -2.64 -9.23 -6.68
C SER A 243 -1.65 -10.32 -7.09
N ASN A 244 -2.01 -11.20 -8.03
CA ASN A 244 -1.13 -12.26 -8.55
C ASN A 244 -0.12 -11.74 -9.58
N ILE A 245 -0.26 -10.49 -10.04
CA ILE A 245 0.63 -9.90 -11.03
C ILE A 245 2.02 -9.73 -10.41
N ASN A 246 3.03 -10.31 -11.04
CA ASN A 246 4.43 -10.01 -10.74
C ASN A 246 4.79 -8.61 -11.26
N ILE A 247 5.07 -7.69 -10.34
CA ILE A 247 5.37 -6.29 -10.66
C ILE A 247 6.83 -6.04 -11.05
N LEU A 248 7.75 -6.98 -10.78
CA LEU A 248 9.18 -6.80 -11.06
C LEU A 248 9.49 -6.48 -12.54
N PRO A 249 8.85 -7.12 -13.55
CA PRO A 249 9.01 -6.74 -14.95
C PRO A 249 8.61 -5.30 -15.25
N VAL A 250 7.58 -4.78 -14.57
CA VAL A 250 7.14 -3.39 -14.74
C VAL A 250 8.16 -2.43 -14.14
N LEU A 251 8.66 -2.72 -12.93
CA LEU A 251 9.77 -1.96 -12.33
C LEU A 251 11.03 -1.99 -13.19
N LYS A 252 11.36 -3.13 -13.78
CA LYS A 252 12.47 -3.27 -14.74
C LYS A 252 12.31 -2.32 -15.92
N ARG A 253 11.12 -2.28 -16.54
CA ARG A 253 10.81 -1.37 -17.67
C ARG A 253 10.95 0.09 -17.26
N ILE A 254 10.48 0.47 -16.07
CA ILE A 254 10.60 1.84 -15.53
C ILE A 254 12.08 2.24 -15.39
N ILE A 255 12.90 1.38 -14.79
CA ILE A 255 14.34 1.60 -14.59
C ILE A 255 15.07 1.69 -15.95
N GLN A 256 14.73 0.82 -16.91
CA GLN A 256 15.31 0.85 -18.25
C GLN A 256 14.95 2.12 -19.04
N ASN A 257 13.84 2.79 -18.70
CA ASN A 257 13.49 4.12 -19.22
C ASN A 257 14.21 5.26 -18.49
N GLY A 258 15.17 4.97 -17.61
CA GLY A 258 15.97 5.96 -16.88
C GLY A 258 15.24 6.62 -15.71
N ILE A 259 14.15 6.02 -15.24
CA ILE A 259 13.40 6.54 -14.09
C ILE A 259 13.90 5.84 -12.82
N PRO A 260 14.46 6.58 -11.82
CA PRO A 260 14.89 5.99 -10.58
C PRO A 260 13.69 5.51 -9.75
N VAL A 261 13.85 4.35 -9.12
CA VAL A 261 12.88 3.73 -8.21
C VAL A 261 13.46 3.70 -6.81
N TRP A 262 12.72 4.22 -5.83
CA TRP A 262 13.04 4.13 -4.41
C TRP A 262 12.01 3.23 -3.72
N VAL A 263 12.50 2.14 -3.13
CA VAL A 263 11.69 1.29 -2.24
C VAL A 263 12.13 1.52 -0.80
N PHE A 264 11.16 1.76 0.07
CA PHE A 264 11.39 1.90 1.51
C PHE A 264 10.34 1.08 2.26
N SER A 265 10.69 0.53 3.41
CA SER A 265 9.76 -0.24 4.24
C SER A 265 9.97 0.11 5.71
N GLY A 266 8.88 0.32 6.44
CA GLY A 266 8.91 0.29 7.90
C GLY A 266 9.26 -1.12 8.39
N ASP A 267 10.13 -1.22 9.39
CA ASP A 267 10.62 -2.52 9.89
C ASP A 267 9.70 -3.17 10.92
N GLN A 268 8.60 -2.51 11.30
CA GLN A 268 7.57 -3.04 12.20
C GLN A 268 6.28 -3.46 11.48
N ASP A 269 6.21 -3.26 10.17
CA ASP A 269 5.07 -3.68 9.36
C ASP A 269 5.13 -5.19 9.10
N SER A 270 4.12 -5.91 9.59
CA SER A 270 4.00 -7.35 9.36
C SER A 270 3.11 -7.71 8.17
N VAL A 271 2.39 -6.74 7.59
CA VAL A 271 1.50 -6.96 6.44
C VAL A 271 2.27 -7.00 5.14
N VAL A 272 3.22 -6.07 4.95
CA VAL A 272 4.19 -6.11 3.85
C VAL A 272 5.60 -5.92 4.40
N PRO A 273 6.19 -6.97 4.98
CA PRO A 273 7.46 -6.86 5.70
C PRO A 273 8.61 -6.40 4.81
N LEU A 274 9.56 -5.68 5.41
CA LEU A 274 10.85 -5.33 4.80
C LEU A 274 11.54 -6.54 4.13
N LEU A 275 11.35 -7.74 4.69
CA LEU A 275 11.93 -8.97 4.18
C LEU A 275 11.42 -9.34 2.76
N GLY A 276 10.13 -9.19 2.48
CA GLY A 276 9.58 -9.44 1.14
C GLY A 276 10.15 -8.44 0.13
N SER A 277 10.01 -7.14 0.44
CA SER A 277 10.49 -6.06 -0.40
C SER A 277 12.00 -6.16 -0.68
N ARG A 278 12.84 -6.44 0.34
CA ARG A 278 14.30 -6.52 0.14
C ARG A 278 14.72 -7.71 -0.71
N THR A 279 14.01 -8.84 -0.62
CA THR A 279 14.30 -10.06 -1.40
C THR A 279 13.97 -9.80 -2.86
N LEU A 280 12.77 -9.29 -3.14
CA LEU A 280 12.31 -8.95 -4.48
C LEU A 280 13.17 -7.87 -5.16
N ILE A 281 13.59 -6.83 -4.42
CA ILE A 281 14.47 -5.80 -4.98
C ILE A 281 15.88 -6.34 -5.24
N ARG A 282 16.36 -7.30 -4.45
CA ARG A 282 17.64 -7.97 -4.73
C ARG A 282 17.54 -8.86 -5.98
N GLU A 283 16.41 -9.54 -6.20
CA GLU A 283 16.15 -10.28 -7.44
C GLU A 283 16.16 -9.36 -8.65
N LEU A 284 15.41 -8.25 -8.59
CA LEU A 284 15.35 -7.25 -9.66
C LEU A 284 16.74 -6.66 -9.97
N ALA A 285 17.53 -6.35 -8.93
CA ALA A 285 18.89 -5.86 -9.11
C ALA A 285 19.80 -6.89 -9.81
N ARG A 286 19.69 -8.17 -9.47
CA ARG A 286 20.42 -9.26 -10.15
C ARG A 286 20.02 -9.38 -11.61
N ASP A 287 18.72 -9.36 -11.91
CA ASP A 287 18.20 -9.41 -13.29
C ASP A 287 18.64 -8.20 -14.14
N LEU A 288 18.83 -7.04 -13.51
CA LEU A 288 19.39 -5.84 -14.15
C LEU A 288 20.92 -5.81 -14.20
N ASN A 289 21.63 -6.77 -13.61
CA ASN A 289 23.08 -6.77 -13.40
C ASN A 289 23.58 -5.50 -12.69
N PHE A 290 22.82 -5.00 -11.72
CA PHE A 290 23.21 -3.86 -10.90
C PHE A 290 24.17 -4.29 -9.80
N GLU A 291 25.27 -3.55 -9.66
CA GLU A 291 26.18 -3.68 -8.53
C GLU A 291 25.75 -2.76 -7.38
N VAL A 292 26.07 -3.19 -6.15
CA VAL A 292 25.84 -2.38 -4.96
C VAL A 292 26.83 -1.21 -4.96
N THR A 293 26.33 0.00 -5.17
CA THR A 293 27.15 1.24 -5.15
C THR A 293 27.40 1.76 -3.75
N VAL A 294 26.44 1.56 -2.84
CA VAL A 294 26.53 1.93 -1.42
C VAL A 294 26.20 0.69 -0.58
N PRO A 295 27.16 0.18 0.22
CA PRO A 295 26.91 -0.97 1.08
C PRO A 295 25.80 -0.73 2.10
N TYR A 296 25.16 -1.80 2.55
CA TYR A 296 24.14 -1.73 3.59
C TYR A 296 24.70 -1.09 4.86
N GLY A 297 24.00 -0.10 5.39
CA GLY A 297 24.41 0.65 6.56
C GLY A 297 23.29 1.52 7.10
N ALA A 298 23.53 2.07 8.29
CA ALA A 298 22.61 3.03 8.89
C ALA A 298 22.55 4.32 8.06
N TRP A 299 21.35 4.87 7.94
CA TRP A 299 21.13 6.22 7.44
C TRP A 299 20.58 7.07 8.59
N PHE A 300 20.99 8.32 8.64
CA PHE A 300 20.67 9.22 9.73
C PHE A 300 19.95 10.46 9.21
N HIS A 301 18.89 10.88 9.90
CA HIS A 301 18.26 12.16 9.64
C HIS A 301 18.59 13.15 10.75
N LYS A 302 19.42 14.16 10.42
CA LYS A 302 19.94 15.18 11.34
C LYS A 302 20.84 14.59 12.43
N GLN A 303 20.44 14.71 13.70
CA GLN A 303 21.21 14.32 14.89
C GLN A 303 20.85 12.91 15.39
N GLN A 304 20.03 12.17 14.63
CA GLN A 304 19.78 10.76 14.89
C GLN A 304 21.01 9.93 14.55
#